data_AF-A0A920W212-F1
#
_entry.id   AF-A0A920W212-F1
#
_cell.length_a   1.000
_cell.length_b   1.000
_cell.length_c   1.000
_cell.angle_alpha   90.00
_cell.angle_beta   90.00
_cell.angle_gamma   90.00
#
_symmetry.space_group_name_H-M   'P 1'
#
loop_
_entity.id
_entity.type
_entity.pdbx_description
1 polymer ?
#
loop_
_entity_poly.entity_id
_entity_poly.type
_entity_poly.pdbx_seq_one_letter_code
_entity_poly.pdbx_strand_id
1 'polypeptide(L)'
;MNLENIRKEFPVTNEIIFFDHARVAPLPKRVQQVVTAFIDDATRFGTAHYETWILELERTRKKFAELINADRDEIAFVKNTSEGISIVANGFDWQLGDNVVIPDIEFPANVPPLVEP
;
A
#
# COMPACT_ATOMS: atom_id res chain seq x y z
N MET A 1 11.39 -22.50 -3.58
CA MET A 1 10.21 -21.78 -4.12
C MET A 1 9.59 -22.63 -5.22
N ASN A 2 8.28 -22.94 -5.19
CA ASN A 2 7.61 -23.79 -6.17
C ASN A 2 6.65 -22.94 -7.02
N LEU A 3 6.93 -22.84 -8.33
CA LEU A 3 6.16 -21.99 -9.26
C LEU A 3 4.71 -22.44 -9.44
N GLU A 4 4.44 -23.74 -9.47
CA GLU A 4 3.08 -24.26 -9.62
C GLU A 4 2.20 -23.84 -8.44
N ASN A 5 2.76 -23.90 -7.23
CA ASN A 5 2.05 -23.47 -6.03
C ASN A 5 1.84 -21.95 -6.00
N ILE A 6 2.77 -21.16 -6.53
CA ILE A 6 2.57 -19.70 -6.68
C ILE A 6 1.45 -19.43 -7.69
N ARG A 7 1.45 -20.08 -8.86
CA ARG A 7 0.40 -19.86 -9.87
C ARG A 7 -1.00 -20.20 -9.36
N LYS A 8 -1.14 -21.20 -8.48
CA LYS A 8 -2.42 -21.54 -7.83
C LYS A 8 -3.01 -20.38 -7.01
N GLU A 9 -2.17 -19.48 -6.51
CA GLU A 9 -2.59 -18.28 -5.79
C GLU A 9 -3.12 -17.17 -6.70
N PHE A 10 -2.82 -17.20 -8.01
CA PHE A 10 -3.20 -16.16 -8.96
C PHE A 10 -4.11 -16.74 -10.07
N PRO A 11 -5.44 -16.80 -9.85
CA PRO A 11 -6.41 -17.32 -10.83
C PRO A 11 -6.31 -16.69 -12.22
N VAL A 12 -5.94 -15.41 -12.27
CA VAL A 12 -5.73 -14.64 -13.51
C VAL A 12 -4.89 -15.40 -14.54
N THR A 13 -3.96 -16.24 -14.07
CA THR A 13 -3.03 -17.02 -14.91
C THR A 13 -3.70 -18.12 -15.73
N ASN A 14 -4.96 -18.48 -15.42
CA ASN A 14 -5.79 -19.41 -16.18
C ASN A 14 -6.79 -18.69 -17.10
N GLU A 15 -7.07 -17.41 -16.84
CA GLU A 15 -8.10 -16.65 -17.55
C GLU A 15 -7.51 -15.81 -18.69
N ILE A 16 -6.37 -15.16 -18.44
CA ILE A 16 -5.73 -14.24 -19.39
C ILE A 16 -4.21 -14.27 -19.28
N ILE A 17 -3.55 -13.90 -20.37
CA ILE A 17 -2.11 -13.59 -20.37
C ILE A 17 -1.94 -12.16 -19.86
N PHE A 18 -1.79 -12.01 -18.55
CA PHE A 18 -1.67 -10.70 -17.90
C PHE A 18 -0.20 -10.24 -17.86
N PHE A 19 0.12 -9.14 -18.54
CA PHE A 19 1.46 -8.52 -18.54
C PHE A 19 1.50 -7.11 -17.95
N ASP A 20 0.39 -6.60 -17.38
CA ASP A 20 0.29 -5.23 -16.84
C ASP A 20 0.55 -5.16 -15.32
N HIS A 21 1.56 -5.88 -14.83
CA HIS A 21 1.86 -5.98 -13.39
C HIS A 21 2.35 -4.68 -12.77
N ALA A 22 2.91 -3.77 -13.58
CA ALA A 22 3.43 -2.48 -13.13
C ALA A 22 2.32 -1.45 -12.82
N ARG A 23 1.09 -1.65 -13.32
CA ARG A 23 -0.03 -0.76 -13.08
C ARG A 23 -0.81 -1.13 -11.82
N VAL A 24 -1.60 -2.21 -11.88
CA VAL A 24 -2.34 -2.78 -10.74
C VAL A 24 -2.28 -4.29 -10.87
N ALA A 25 -1.49 -4.93 -10.03
CA ALA A 25 -1.32 -6.38 -10.06
C ALA A 25 -2.59 -7.10 -9.54
N PRO A 26 -2.93 -8.28 -10.12
CA PRO A 26 -3.98 -9.14 -9.60
C PRO A 26 -3.67 -9.59 -8.17
N LEU A 27 -4.70 -9.58 -7.31
CA LEU A 27 -4.56 -10.02 -5.92
C LEU A 27 -4.38 -11.55 -5.86
N PRO A 28 -3.48 -12.06 -4.98
CA PRO A 28 -3.44 -13.49 -4.69
C PRO A 28 -4.66 -13.93 -3.86
N LYS A 29 -5.05 -15.20 -3.98
CA LYS A 29 -6.19 -15.80 -3.25
C LYS A 29 -6.16 -15.54 -1.75
N ARG A 30 -4.99 -15.64 -1.11
CA ARG A 30 -4.86 -15.36 0.32
C ARG A 30 -5.30 -13.93 0.70
N VAL A 31 -5.04 -12.95 -0.15
CA VAL A 31 -5.45 -11.55 0.10
C VAL A 31 -6.96 -11.43 -0.08
N GLN A 32 -7.51 -12.02 -1.13
CA GLN A 32 -8.96 -12.09 -1.32
C GLN A 32 -9.67 -12.68 -0.09
N GLN A 33 -9.18 -13.81 0.43
CA GLN A 33 -9.75 -14.49 1.59
C GLN A 33 -9.79 -13.60 2.84
N VAL A 34 -8.69 -12.91 3.16
CA VAL A 34 -8.61 -12.01 4.33
C VAL A 34 -9.53 -10.80 4.17
N VAL A 35 -9.55 -10.18 2.99
CA VAL A 35 -10.44 -9.03 2.72
C VAL A 35 -11.91 -9.44 2.83
N THR A 36 -12.30 -10.58 2.27
CA THR A 36 -13.67 -11.11 2.40
C THR A 36 -14.04 -11.39 3.85
N ALA A 37 -13.12 -11.98 4.63
CA ALA A 37 -13.35 -12.24 6.05
C ALA A 37 -13.53 -10.94 6.86
N PHE A 38 -12.71 -9.93 6.59
CA PHE A 38 -12.84 -8.61 7.23
C PHE A 38 -14.18 -7.94 6.89
N ILE A 39 -14.61 -7.99 5.63
CA ILE A 39 -15.91 -7.44 5.21
C ILE A 39 -17.07 -8.17 5.89
N ASP A 40 -17.04 -9.50 5.97
CA ASP A 40 -18.07 -10.29 6.69
C ASP A 40 -18.13 -9.90 8.17
N ASP A 41 -16.98 -9.82 8.82
CA ASP A 41 -16.86 -9.46 10.23
C ASP A 41 -17.43 -8.05 10.51
N ALA A 42 -16.97 -7.05 9.76
CA ALA A 42 -17.43 -5.67 9.89
C ALA A 42 -18.94 -5.52 9.59
N THR A 43 -19.47 -6.31 8.65
CA THR A 43 -20.91 -6.30 8.31
C THR A 43 -21.75 -6.87 9.45
N ARG A 44 -21.28 -7.95 10.08
CA ARG A 44 -22.05 -8.70 11.10
C ARG A 44 -21.94 -8.10 12.49
N PHE A 45 -20.79 -7.55 12.83
CA PHE A 45 -20.46 -7.15 14.19
C PHE A 45 -20.17 -5.65 14.34
N GLY A 46 -20.23 -4.88 13.25
CA GLY A 46 -19.87 -3.47 13.27
C GLY A 46 -18.46 -3.29 13.81
N THR A 47 -18.30 -2.42 14.82
CA THR A 47 -17.00 -2.15 15.45
C THR A 47 -16.69 -3.05 16.65
N ALA A 48 -17.48 -4.09 16.94
CA ALA A 48 -17.29 -4.91 18.14
C ALA A 48 -15.91 -5.60 18.21
N HIS A 49 -15.29 -5.88 17.06
CA HIS A 49 -13.96 -6.50 16.96
C HIS A 49 -12.84 -5.50 16.62
N TYR A 50 -13.08 -4.20 16.82
CA TYR A 50 -12.13 -3.14 16.44
C TYR A 50 -10.74 -3.32 17.07
N GLU A 51 -10.65 -3.73 18.34
CA GLU A 51 -9.37 -3.99 19.01
C GLU A 51 -8.55 -5.08 18.30
N THR A 52 -9.21 -6.15 17.85
CA THR A 52 -8.57 -7.21 17.07
C THR A 52 -8.04 -6.68 15.74
N TRP A 53 -8.78 -5.80 15.07
CA TRP A 53 -8.33 -5.18 13.81
C TRP A 53 -7.10 -4.29 14.02
N ILE A 54 -7.07 -3.52 15.12
CA ILE A 54 -5.90 -2.71 15.50
C ILE A 54 -4.67 -3.59 15.77
N LEU A 55 -4.84 -4.73 16.46
CA LEU A 55 -3.73 -5.67 16.70
C LEU A 55 -3.17 -6.24 15.40
N GLU A 56 -4.01 -6.61 14.43
CA GLU A 56 -3.56 -7.08 13.13
C GLU A 56 -2.92 -5.97 12.27
N LEU A 57 -3.37 -4.72 12.41
CA LEU A 57 -2.71 -3.56 11.81
C LEU A 57 -1.29 -3.37 12.35
N GLU A 58 -1.10 -3.43 13.67
CA GLU A 58 0.21 -3.29 14.29
C GLU A 58 1.14 -4.47 13.98
N ARG A 59 0.59 -5.68 13.88
CA ARG A 59 1.34 -6.85 13.39
C ARG A 59 1.77 -6.67 11.94
N THR A 60 0.92 -6.10 11.10
CA THR A 60 1.23 -5.80 9.70
C THR A 60 2.33 -4.73 9.61
N ARG A 61 2.23 -3.68 10.43
CA ARG A 61 3.24 -2.62 10.52
C ARG A 61 4.61 -3.19 10.84
N LYS A 62 4.70 -4.05 11.86
CA LYS A 62 5.96 -4.72 12.24
C LYS A 62 6.54 -5.57 11.10
N LYS A 63 5.72 -6.39 10.44
CA LYS A 63 6.19 -7.23 9.33
C LYS A 63 6.68 -6.41 8.13
N PHE A 64 6.03 -5.27 7.84
CA PHE A 64 6.46 -4.39 6.77
C PHE A 64 7.76 -3.67 7.12
N ALA A 65 7.92 -3.22 8.37
CA ALA A 65 9.16 -2.65 8.88
C ALA A 65 10.34 -3.63 8.73
N GLU A 66 10.14 -4.90 9.10
CA GLU A 66 11.13 -5.98 8.90
C GLU A 66 11.47 -6.19 7.42
N LEU A 67 10.49 -6.09 6.52
CA LEU A 67 10.69 -6.28 5.08
C LEU A 67 11.62 -5.21 4.47
N ILE A 68 11.50 -3.96 4.92
CA ILE A 68 12.28 -2.83 4.39
C ILE A 68 13.46 -2.43 5.29
N ASN A 69 13.72 -3.18 6.37
CA ASN A 69 14.74 -2.89 7.38
C ASN A 69 14.58 -1.50 8.01
N ALA A 70 13.37 -1.22 8.51
CA ALA A 70 13.00 0.00 9.23
C ALA A 70 12.47 -0.32 10.65
N ASP A 71 12.32 0.70 11.48
CA ASP A 71 11.62 0.61 12.76
C ASP A 71 10.11 0.76 12.58
N ARG A 72 9.33 0.22 13.53
CA ARG A 72 7.87 0.26 13.47
C ARG A 72 7.30 1.69 13.39
N ASP A 73 7.96 2.63 14.05
CA ASP A 73 7.51 4.02 14.18
C ASP A 73 7.83 4.84 12.91
N GLU A 74 8.58 4.26 11.96
CA GLU A 74 8.88 4.84 10.65
C GLU A 74 7.85 4.44 9.58
N ILE A 75 6.86 3.61 9.93
CA ILE A 75 5.84 3.10 8.99
C ILE A 75 4.52 3.83 9.19
N ALA A 76 3.99 4.45 8.13
CA ALA A 76 2.64 4.98 8.07
C ALA A 76 1.82 4.26 6.98
N PHE A 77 0.54 3.94 7.28
CA PHE A 77 -0.38 3.38 6.29
C PHE A 77 -1.13 4.50 5.58
N VAL A 78 -1.04 4.53 4.26
CA VAL A 78 -1.74 5.48 3.37
C VAL A 78 -2.42 4.70 2.25
N LYS A 79 -3.37 5.31 1.53
CA LYS A 79 -4.18 4.60 0.53
C LYS A 79 -3.40 4.27 -0.73
N ASN A 80 -2.43 5.10 -1.11
CA ASN A 80 -1.62 4.94 -2.31
C ASN A 80 -0.35 5.81 -2.27
N THR A 81 0.53 5.62 -3.26
CA THR A 81 1.79 6.35 -3.41
C THR A 81 1.60 7.87 -3.52
N SER A 82 0.62 8.33 -4.29
CA SER A 82 0.39 9.77 -4.49
C SER A 82 -0.03 10.46 -3.19
N GLU A 83 -0.89 9.84 -2.38
CA GLU A 83 -1.25 10.37 -1.05
C GLU A 83 -0.02 10.45 -0.14
N GLY A 84 0.86 9.43 -0.18
CA GLY A 84 2.12 9.46 0.58
C GLY A 84 3.02 10.64 0.20
N ILE A 85 3.18 10.91 -1.10
CA ILE A 85 3.97 12.05 -1.59
C ILE A 85 3.32 13.37 -1.19
N SER A 86 2.00 13.50 -1.34
CA SER A 86 1.27 14.70 -0.89
C SER A 86 1.45 14.96 0.61
N ILE A 87 1.40 13.92 1.46
CA ILE A 87 1.61 14.06 2.90
C ILE A 87 3.00 14.62 3.20
N VAL A 88 4.04 14.11 2.56
CA VAL A 88 5.41 14.60 2.75
C VAL A 88 5.54 16.04 2.26
N ALA A 89 5.03 16.33 1.07
CA ALA A 89 5.11 17.66 0.48
C ALA A 89 4.39 18.73 1.32
N ASN A 90 3.18 18.44 1.80
CA ASN A 90 2.40 19.39 2.62
C ASN A 90 2.83 19.42 4.10
N GLY A 91 3.56 18.38 4.56
CA GLY A 91 4.03 18.26 5.93
C GLY A 91 5.44 18.81 6.15
N PHE A 92 6.16 19.16 5.09
CA PHE A 92 7.48 19.75 5.17
C PHE A 92 7.40 21.25 5.44
N ASP A 93 8.26 21.76 6.32
CA ASP A 93 8.29 23.18 6.72
C ASP A 93 9.07 24.03 5.70
N TRP A 94 8.53 24.15 4.49
CA TRP A 94 9.15 24.89 3.39
C TRP A 94 9.44 26.33 3.76
N GLN A 95 10.65 26.77 3.44
CA GLN A 95 11.06 28.16 3.57
C GLN A 95 11.21 28.80 2.18
N LEU A 96 11.01 30.12 2.13
CA LEU A 96 11.23 30.87 0.90
C LEU A 96 12.69 30.70 0.46
N GLY A 97 12.87 30.21 -0.77
CA GLY A 97 14.19 29.94 -1.35
C GLY A 97 14.60 28.46 -1.32
N ASP A 98 13.81 27.59 -0.68
CA ASP A 98 13.98 26.14 -0.82
C ASP A 98 13.74 25.69 -2.26
N ASN A 99 14.41 24.60 -2.65
CA ASN A 99 14.33 24.03 -3.99
C ASN A 99 14.03 22.54 -3.91
N VAL A 100 13.14 22.07 -4.79
CA VAL A 100 12.85 20.64 -4.98
C VAL A 100 13.43 20.20 -6.32
N VAL A 101 14.20 19.11 -6.30
CA VAL A 101 14.76 18.51 -7.52
C VAL A 101 14.07 17.18 -7.77
N ILE A 102 13.44 17.05 -8.93
CA ILE A 102 12.75 15.83 -9.36
C ILE A 102 13.29 15.36 -10.72
N PRO A 103 13.23 14.05 -11.02
CA PRO A 103 13.50 13.54 -12.36
C PRO A 103 12.54 14.11 -13.41
N ASP A 104 12.99 14.25 -14.65
CA ASP A 104 12.17 14.72 -15.79
C ASP A 104 11.18 13.65 -16.31
N ILE A 105 11.29 12.42 -15.80
CA ILE A 105 10.45 11.26 -16.11
C ILE A 105 9.51 10.89 -14.94
N GLU A 106 9.30 11.80 -14.01
CA GLU A 106 8.49 11.55 -12.82
C GLU A 106 7.02 11.26 -13.17
N PHE A 107 6.35 10.43 -12.37
CA PHE A 107 4.94 10.11 -12.62
C PHE A 107 4.07 11.38 -12.48
N PRO A 108 3.13 11.67 -13.40
CA PRO A 108 2.41 12.95 -13.39
C PRO A 108 1.68 13.30 -12.10
N ALA A 109 1.22 12.32 -11.31
CA ALA A 109 0.56 12.59 -10.03
C ALA A 109 1.53 13.01 -8.90
N ASN A 110 2.83 12.79 -9.06
CA ASN A 110 3.85 13.09 -8.06
C ASN A 110 4.37 14.53 -8.18
N VAL A 111 4.16 15.19 -9.32
CA VAL A 111 4.69 16.53 -9.59
C VAL A 111 3.86 17.65 -8.95
N PRO A 112 2.52 17.72 -9.11
CA PRO A 112 1.73 18.83 -8.58
C PRO A 112 1.93 19.10 -7.09
N PRO A 113 2.00 18.08 -6.20
CA PRO A 113 2.21 18.32 -4.78
C PRO A 113 3.54 19.01 -4.44
N LEU A 114 4.56 18.94 -5.31
CA LEU A 114 5.91 19.45 -5.06
C LEU A 114 6.18 20.83 -5.68
N VAL A 115 5.34 21.26 -6.63
CA VAL A 115 5.53 22.53 -7.37
C VAL A 115 4.68 23.67 -6.79
N GLU A 116 3.57 23.33 -6.14
CA GLU A 116 2.72 24.25 -5.39
C GLU A 116 2.47 23.71 -3.96
N PRO A 117 3.53 23.54 -3.14
CA PRO A 117 3.40 23.01 -1.79
C PRO A 117 2.75 24.01 -0.81
#